data_AF-A0A401PYR7-F1
#
_entry.id   AF-A0A401PYR7-F1
#
_cell.length_a   1.000
_cell.length_b   1.000
_cell.length_c   1.000
_cell.angle_alpha   90.00
_cell.angle_beta   90.00
_cell.angle_gamma   90.00
#
_symmetry.space_group_name_H-M   'P 1'
#
loop_
_entity.id
_entity.type
_entity.pdbx_description
1 polymer ?
#
loop_
_entity_poly.entity_id
_entity_poly.type
_entity_poly.pdbx_seq_one_letter_code
_entity_poly.pdbx_strand_id
1 'polypeptide(L)'
;YVLYPLDLYNDSAYYTLTKFKKQFLYDEIEAEVNLCFDQFVYKLADQIFAYYKAMAGSVLLDKRFRAECKNYGVIIPYPPSNRYETLLKQRHVQELEWLFEVNRLTHRLLSKHMTLDSFDAMFREANHNVSAPYGRITLHVFWELNFDFLPNYCYNGSTNRFVRTAIPFTDEPQRDKPASVQPYYLYGSKPLNIAFTHIYSVFRNFVGPPHFKTICRLLGYQGIAVVMEELLKIVKSLLQGTILQYVKTLIEVMPKICRLPRHEYGSPGILEFFHHQLKDIIEYAELKTDVFQSLREVGNAILFCLLIEQALSQEEVCDLLHAAPFQNILPRVYIKEGERLEVRMKRLEAKYAPLHLVPLIERLGTPQ
;
A
#
# COMPACT_ATOMS: atom_id res chain seq x y z
N TYR A 1 -3.91 -28.43 29.29
CA TYR A 1 -4.44 -29.79 29.52
C TYR A 1 -4.87 -30.53 28.25
N VAL A 2 -4.71 -30.00 27.03
CA VAL A 2 -5.31 -30.61 25.83
C VAL A 2 -4.64 -31.92 25.37
N LEU A 3 -3.39 -32.18 25.81
CA LEU A 3 -2.65 -33.40 25.49
C LEU A 3 -2.94 -34.57 26.44
N TYR A 4 -3.48 -34.32 27.63
CA TYR A 4 -3.82 -35.39 28.58
C TYR A 4 -4.94 -36.31 28.08
N PRO A 5 -6.02 -35.81 27.45
CA PRO A 5 -7.01 -36.67 26.82
C PRO A 5 -6.48 -37.49 25.64
N LEU A 6 -5.44 -37.02 24.93
CA LEU A 6 -4.80 -37.79 23.85
C LEU A 6 -4.01 -38.99 24.39
N ASP A 7 -3.55 -38.92 25.65
CA ASP A 7 -2.84 -40.02 26.31
C ASP A 7 -3.76 -41.21 26.63
N LEU A 8 -5.09 -40.99 26.67
CA LEU A 8 -6.07 -42.07 26.84
C LEU A 8 -6.04 -43.07 25.67
N TYR A 9 -5.61 -42.64 24.48
CA TYR A 9 -5.41 -43.54 23.35
C TYR A 9 -4.21 -44.49 23.59
N ASN A 10 -3.16 -44.02 24.29
CA ASN A 10 -2.01 -44.85 24.65
C ASN A 10 -2.42 -45.94 25.65
N ASP A 11 -3.20 -45.56 26.67
CA ASP A 11 -3.74 -46.52 27.66
C ASP A 11 -4.66 -47.56 27.00
N SER A 12 -5.53 -47.11 26.09
CA SER A 12 -6.47 -47.98 25.36
C SER A 12 -5.75 -48.93 24.40
N ALA A 13 -4.73 -48.45 23.68
CA ALA A 13 -3.89 -49.26 22.82
C ALA A 13 -3.09 -50.31 23.62
N TYR A 14 -2.47 -49.90 24.74
CA TYR A 14 -1.73 -50.80 25.62
C TYR A 14 -2.64 -51.90 26.21
N TYR A 15 -3.83 -51.54 26.66
CA TYR A 15 -4.80 -52.51 27.20
C TYR A 15 -5.26 -53.50 26.12
N THR A 16 -5.47 -53.02 24.90
CA THR A 16 -5.91 -53.85 23.78
C THR A 16 -4.86 -54.87 23.36
N LEU A 17 -3.58 -54.48 23.33
CA LEU A 17 -2.47 -55.37 22.99
C LEU A 17 -2.12 -56.36 24.10
N THR A 18 -2.15 -55.93 25.37
CA THR A 18 -1.67 -56.75 26.50
C THR A 18 -2.76 -57.58 27.18
N LYS A 19 -3.98 -57.06 27.31
CA LYS A 19 -5.10 -57.72 28.00
C LYS A 19 -6.05 -58.40 27.02
N PHE A 20 -6.58 -57.67 26.04
CA PHE A 20 -7.55 -58.23 25.10
C PHE A 20 -6.92 -59.10 24.01
N LYS A 21 -5.69 -58.80 23.60
CA LYS A 21 -4.94 -59.52 22.55
C LYS A 21 -5.75 -59.65 21.24
N LYS A 22 -6.45 -58.57 20.86
CA LYS A 22 -7.25 -58.50 19.63
C LYS A 22 -6.64 -57.46 18.69
N GLN A 23 -6.25 -57.90 17.50
CA GLN A 23 -5.68 -57.02 16.47
C GLN A 23 -6.72 -56.04 15.94
N PHE A 24 -7.94 -56.49 15.61
CA PHE A 24 -8.97 -55.62 15.05
C PHE A 24 -9.33 -54.42 15.95
N LEU A 25 -9.30 -54.59 17.29
CA LEU A 25 -9.54 -53.48 18.23
C LEU A 25 -8.39 -52.47 18.23
N TYR A 26 -7.16 -52.92 18.04
CA TYR A 26 -6.01 -52.03 17.92
C TYR A 26 -6.05 -51.27 16.59
N ASP A 27 -6.41 -51.97 15.50
CA ASP A 27 -6.55 -51.37 14.17
C ASP A 27 -7.64 -50.28 14.14
N GLU A 28 -8.75 -50.48 14.87
CA GLU A 28 -9.79 -49.46 15.05
C GLU A 28 -9.31 -48.25 15.86
N ILE A 29 -8.57 -48.48 16.95
CA ILE A 29 -7.98 -47.39 17.77
C ILE A 29 -6.96 -46.58 16.97
N GLU A 30 -6.09 -47.24 16.20
CA GLU A 30 -5.10 -46.59 15.34
C GLU A 30 -5.78 -45.74 14.26
N ALA A 31 -6.84 -46.26 13.63
CA ALA A 31 -7.63 -45.51 12.64
C ALA A 31 -8.30 -44.26 13.26
N GLU A 32 -8.83 -44.37 14.48
CA GLU A 32 -9.44 -43.23 15.19
C GLU A 32 -8.40 -42.18 15.57
N VAL A 33 -7.25 -42.59 16.11
CA VAL A 33 -6.15 -41.68 16.49
C VAL A 33 -5.65 -40.91 15.28
N ASN A 34 -5.46 -41.55 14.13
CA ASN A 34 -5.01 -40.88 12.91
C ASN A 34 -5.97 -39.74 12.52
N LEU A 35 -7.29 -40.03 12.48
CA LEU A 35 -8.28 -39.02 12.15
C LEU A 35 -8.34 -37.88 13.20
N CYS A 36 -8.32 -38.23 14.49
CA CYS A 36 -8.39 -37.25 15.56
C CYS A 36 -7.13 -36.39 15.66
N PHE A 37 -5.95 -36.96 15.40
CA PHE A 37 -4.68 -36.24 15.40
C PHE A 37 -4.60 -35.26 14.23
N ASP A 38 -5.03 -35.66 13.03
CA ASP A 38 -5.12 -34.75 11.87
C ASP A 38 -6.03 -33.55 12.17
N GLN A 39 -7.21 -33.80 12.75
CA GLN A 39 -8.13 -32.73 13.16
C GLN A 39 -7.56 -31.87 14.28
N PHE A 40 -6.82 -32.46 15.22
CA PHE A 40 -6.17 -31.75 16.32
C PHE A 40 -5.09 -30.80 15.79
N VAL A 41 -4.20 -31.28 14.93
CA VAL A 41 -3.14 -30.49 14.31
C VAL A 41 -3.76 -29.36 13.49
N TYR A 42 -4.77 -29.63 12.67
CA TYR A 42 -5.47 -28.61 11.88
C TYR A 42 -6.08 -27.51 12.76
N LYS A 43 -6.85 -27.89 13.79
CA LYS A 43 -7.51 -26.92 14.69
C LYS A 43 -6.50 -26.15 15.54
N LEU A 44 -5.44 -26.79 15.99
CA LEU A 44 -4.40 -26.15 16.79
C LEU A 44 -3.61 -25.14 15.94
N ALA A 45 -3.22 -25.51 14.72
CA ALA A 45 -2.51 -24.62 13.81
C ALA A 45 -3.34 -23.39 13.43
N ASP A 46 -4.62 -23.59 13.08
CA ASP A 46 -5.55 -22.50 12.75
C ASP A 46 -5.72 -21.52 13.92
N GLN A 47 -5.83 -22.04 15.15
CA GLN A 47 -5.92 -21.22 16.36
C GLN A 47 -4.63 -20.45 16.68
N ILE A 48 -3.47 -21.11 16.57
CA ILE A 48 -2.17 -20.47 16.80
C ILE A 48 -1.99 -19.31 15.83
N PHE A 49 -2.26 -19.52 14.55
CA PHE A 49 -2.15 -18.47 13.54
C PHE A 49 -3.11 -17.31 13.82
N ALA A 50 -4.38 -17.61 14.11
CA ALA A 50 -5.37 -16.59 14.43
C ALA A 50 -5.00 -15.75 15.66
N TYR A 51 -4.42 -16.37 16.70
CA TYR A 51 -3.96 -15.69 17.90
C TYR A 51 -2.83 -14.70 17.60
N TYR A 52 -1.76 -15.14 16.94
CA TYR A 52 -0.63 -14.27 16.61
C TYR A 52 -1.02 -13.15 15.65
N LYS A 53 -1.96 -13.42 14.72
CA LYS A 53 -2.51 -12.38 13.84
C LYS A 53 -3.28 -11.32 14.63
N ALA A 54 -4.19 -11.72 15.51
CA ALA A 54 -4.97 -10.79 16.32
C ALA A 54 -4.07 -9.99 17.28
N MET A 55 -3.00 -10.62 17.81
CA MET A 55 -1.98 -9.92 18.58
C MET A 55 -1.27 -8.85 17.75
N ALA A 56 -0.81 -9.19 16.54
CA ALA A 56 -0.16 -8.24 15.65
C ALA A 56 -1.09 -7.05 15.31
N GLY A 57 -2.33 -7.33 14.92
CA GLY A 57 -3.33 -6.29 14.64
C GLY A 57 -3.63 -5.41 15.86
N SER A 58 -3.68 -5.98 17.06
CA SER A 58 -3.91 -5.21 18.28
C SER A 58 -2.71 -4.39 18.75
N VAL A 59 -1.48 -4.81 18.44
CA VAL A 59 -0.25 -4.06 18.74
C VAL A 59 -0.11 -2.85 17.82
N LEU A 60 -0.49 -2.99 16.55
CA LEU A 60 -0.41 -1.94 15.54
C LEU A 60 -1.60 -0.96 15.55
N LEU A 61 -2.69 -1.31 16.24
CA LEU A 61 -3.84 -0.40 16.39
C LEU A 61 -3.44 0.85 17.20
N ASP A 62 -3.81 2.03 16.70
CA ASP A 62 -3.49 3.30 17.36
C ASP A 62 -4.03 3.36 18.79
N LYS A 63 -3.15 3.74 19.73
CA LYS A 63 -3.45 3.77 21.16
C LYS A 63 -4.44 4.88 21.51
N ARG A 64 -4.38 6.01 20.82
CA ARG A 64 -5.30 7.13 21.04
C ARG A 64 -6.69 6.79 20.55
N PHE A 65 -6.80 6.23 19.35
CA PHE A 65 -8.06 5.71 18.81
C PHE A 65 -8.71 4.71 19.78
N ARG A 66 -7.93 3.77 20.32
CA ARG A 66 -8.41 2.81 21.32
C ARG A 66 -8.91 3.49 22.60
N ALA A 67 -8.24 4.54 23.07
CA ALA A 67 -8.68 5.31 24.24
C ALA A 67 -9.96 6.11 23.97
N GLU A 68 -10.08 6.74 22.80
CA GLU A 68 -11.28 7.48 22.40
C GLU A 68 -12.49 6.54 22.24
N CYS A 69 -12.34 5.39 21.59
CA CYS A 69 -13.41 4.39 21.51
C CYS A 69 -13.91 3.98 22.90
N LYS A 70 -12.99 3.77 23.86
CA LYS A 70 -13.35 3.46 25.24
C LYS A 70 -14.17 4.57 25.89
N ASN A 71 -13.85 5.84 25.63
CA ASN A 71 -14.62 6.98 26.14
C ASN A 71 -16.04 7.05 25.55
N TYR A 72 -16.22 6.60 24.30
CA TYR A 72 -17.54 6.47 23.66
C TYR A 72 -18.27 5.16 23.99
N GLY A 73 -17.77 4.36 24.95
CA GLY A 73 -18.38 3.09 25.34
C GLY A 73 -18.10 1.91 24.40
N VAL A 74 -17.28 2.10 23.36
CA VAL A 74 -16.85 1.05 22.44
C VAL A 74 -15.50 0.50 22.89
N ILE A 75 -15.50 -0.62 23.61
CA ILE A 75 -14.26 -1.27 24.03
C ILE A 75 -13.77 -2.12 22.86
N ILE A 76 -12.60 -1.78 22.30
CA ILE A 76 -11.86 -2.69 21.42
C ILE A 76 -10.97 -3.54 22.34
N PRO A 77 -11.35 -4.78 22.67
CA PRO A 77 -10.56 -5.58 23.60
C PRO A 77 -9.18 -5.85 23.01
N TYR A 78 -8.14 -5.89 23.86
CA TYR A 78 -6.96 -6.69 23.51
C TYR A 78 -7.44 -8.12 23.38
N PRO A 79 -6.95 -8.92 22.42
CA PRO A 79 -7.45 -10.27 22.19
C PRO A 79 -7.51 -11.05 23.50
N PRO A 80 -8.71 -11.35 24.06
CA PRO A 80 -8.88 -12.33 25.12
C PRO A 80 -8.96 -13.72 24.46
N SER A 81 -8.79 -14.81 25.20
CA SER A 81 -9.02 -16.14 24.63
C SER A 81 -10.47 -16.30 24.13
N ASN A 82 -10.64 -16.14 22.81
CA ASN A 82 -11.76 -16.53 21.90
C ASN A 82 -13.19 -15.98 22.29
N ARG A 83 -14.14 -15.53 21.45
CA ARG A 83 -14.61 -15.81 20.07
C ARG A 83 -15.43 -14.63 19.46
N TYR A 84 -15.29 -14.47 18.12
CA TYR A 84 -16.16 -13.93 17.00
C TYR A 84 -16.98 -12.59 17.14
N GLU A 85 -17.09 -11.64 16.18
CA GLU A 85 -17.99 -11.50 14.97
C GLU A 85 -17.86 -10.04 14.27
N THR A 86 -18.41 -9.69 13.05
CA THR A 86 -18.00 -9.53 11.55
C THR A 86 -17.53 -8.24 10.81
N LEU A 87 -17.08 -8.40 9.51
CA LEU A 87 -17.29 -7.60 8.25
C LEU A 87 -16.15 -6.83 7.49
N LEU A 88 -16.38 -6.64 6.16
CA LEU A 88 -15.47 -6.40 5.00
C LEU A 88 -15.66 -5.03 4.28
N LYS A 89 -14.58 -4.50 3.64
CA LYS A 89 -14.49 -3.89 2.26
C LYS A 89 -13.15 -3.14 2.10
N GLN A 90 -12.24 -3.60 1.24
CA GLN A 90 -10.95 -2.94 0.97
C GLN A 90 -10.85 -2.44 -0.48
N ARG A 91 -10.43 -1.19 -0.68
CA ARG A 91 -10.34 -0.52 -1.99
C ARG A 91 -9.10 0.40 -2.11
N HIS A 92 -8.05 0.19 -1.29
CA HIS A 92 -7.02 1.24 -1.11
C HIS A 92 -5.63 0.68 -0.83
N VAL A 93 -4.63 1.28 -1.50
CA VAL A 93 -3.21 0.96 -1.38
C VAL A 93 -2.67 1.15 0.06
N GLN A 94 -3.19 2.14 0.80
CA GLN A 94 -2.88 2.32 2.23
C GLN A 94 -3.23 1.11 3.08
N GLU A 95 -4.42 0.55 2.84
CA GLU A 95 -4.95 -0.56 3.63
C GLU A 95 -4.11 -1.84 3.43
N LEU A 96 -3.59 -2.00 2.21
CA LEU A 96 -2.66 -3.07 1.83
C LEU A 96 -1.31 -2.96 2.55
N GLU A 97 -0.71 -1.77 2.65
CA GLU A 97 0.53 -1.56 3.40
C GLU A 97 0.37 -1.92 4.88
N TRP A 98 -0.77 -1.58 5.47
CA TRP A 98 -1.02 -1.92 6.87
C TRP A 98 -1.32 -3.41 7.08
N LEU A 99 -2.00 -4.07 6.14
CA LEU A 99 -2.09 -5.54 6.16
C LEU A 99 -0.70 -6.17 6.02
N PHE A 100 0.16 -5.60 5.17
CA PHE A 100 1.54 -6.04 5.02
C PHE A 100 2.32 -5.92 6.34
N GLU A 101 2.23 -4.79 7.04
CA GLU A 101 2.88 -4.63 8.35
C GLU A 101 2.31 -5.56 9.43
N VAL A 102 0.99 -5.79 9.44
CA VAL A 102 0.36 -6.77 10.33
C VAL A 102 0.85 -8.18 10.03
N ASN A 103 0.93 -8.56 8.76
CA ASN A 103 1.44 -9.86 8.33
C ASN A 103 2.94 -10.00 8.66
N ARG A 104 3.74 -8.94 8.47
CA ARG A 104 5.17 -8.91 8.80
C ARG A 104 5.40 -9.06 10.29
N LEU A 105 4.60 -8.41 11.12
CA LEU A 105 4.64 -8.57 12.57
C LEU A 105 4.17 -9.98 12.98
N THR A 106 3.14 -10.52 12.33
CA THR A 106 2.67 -11.90 12.57
C THR A 106 3.77 -12.91 12.27
N HIS A 107 4.44 -12.78 11.12
CA HIS A 107 5.60 -13.60 10.74
C HIS A 107 6.69 -13.50 11.80
N ARG A 108 7.09 -12.29 12.22
CA ARG A 108 8.11 -12.09 13.26
C ARG A 108 7.75 -12.74 14.60
N LEU A 109 6.46 -12.73 14.99
CA LEU A 109 6.01 -13.38 16.22
C LEU A 109 6.06 -14.91 16.11
N LEU A 110 5.65 -15.45 14.96
CA LEU A 110 5.72 -16.90 14.69
C LEU A 110 7.17 -17.39 14.59
N SER A 111 8.05 -16.65 13.90
CA SER A 111 9.46 -17.01 13.71
C SER A 111 10.26 -17.18 15.01
N LYS A 112 9.74 -16.71 16.16
CA LYS A 112 10.34 -16.97 17.47
C LYS A 112 10.16 -18.42 17.94
N HIS A 113 9.17 -19.11 17.40
CA HIS A 113 8.72 -20.42 17.85
C HIS A 113 8.74 -21.48 16.74
N MET A 114 8.83 -21.08 15.48
CA MET A 114 8.87 -21.97 14.32
C MET A 114 9.82 -21.42 13.25
N THR A 115 10.41 -22.31 12.48
CA THR A 115 11.19 -21.96 11.29
C THR A 115 10.24 -21.75 10.12
N LEU A 116 10.17 -20.51 9.63
CA LEU A 116 9.41 -20.14 8.45
C LEU A 116 10.37 -19.62 7.39
N ASP A 117 9.96 -19.71 6.13
CA ASP A 117 10.65 -19.01 5.05
C ASP A 117 10.71 -17.51 5.34
N SER A 118 11.66 -16.82 4.71
CA SER A 118 11.77 -15.37 4.88
C SER A 118 10.47 -14.68 4.44
N PHE A 119 10.05 -13.67 5.20
CA PHE A 119 8.83 -12.94 4.89
C PHE A 119 8.85 -12.36 3.47
N ASP A 120 10.02 -11.89 3.02
CA ASP A 120 10.19 -11.35 1.68
C ASP A 120 10.03 -12.41 0.59
N ALA A 121 10.46 -13.66 0.82
CA ALA A 121 10.23 -14.76 -0.11
C ALA A 121 8.73 -15.10 -0.21
N MET A 122 8.06 -15.25 0.93
CA MET A 122 6.61 -15.51 0.99
C MET A 122 5.81 -14.38 0.32
N PHE A 123 6.20 -13.13 0.55
CA PHE A 123 5.55 -11.98 -0.07
C PHE A 123 5.76 -11.92 -1.58
N ARG A 124 6.99 -12.14 -2.05
CA ARG A 124 7.28 -12.18 -3.49
C ARG A 124 6.50 -13.29 -4.17
N GLU A 125 6.41 -14.46 -3.56
CA GLU A 125 5.61 -15.57 -4.10
C GLU A 125 4.12 -15.20 -4.20
N ALA A 126 3.52 -14.69 -3.11
CA ALA A 126 2.12 -14.26 -3.12
C ALA A 126 1.82 -13.11 -4.10
N ASN A 127 2.79 -12.23 -4.29
CA ASN A 127 2.74 -11.14 -5.27
C ASN A 127 3.10 -11.61 -6.69
N HIS A 128 3.39 -12.90 -6.90
CA HIS A 128 3.85 -13.48 -8.17
C HIS A 128 5.10 -12.78 -8.75
N ASN A 129 5.96 -12.26 -7.88
CA ASN A 129 7.16 -11.50 -8.20
C ASN A 129 8.45 -12.31 -7.98
N VAL A 130 8.39 -13.63 -8.21
CA VAL A 130 9.54 -14.55 -8.14
C VAL A 130 9.99 -14.94 -9.54
N SER A 131 9.05 -15.46 -10.35
CA SER A 131 9.29 -15.86 -11.74
C SER A 131 8.94 -14.78 -12.77
N ALA A 132 8.31 -13.69 -12.33
CA ALA A 132 7.92 -12.58 -13.17
C ALA A 132 8.59 -11.28 -12.70
N PRO A 133 8.90 -10.35 -13.61
CA PRO A 133 9.57 -9.10 -13.28
C PRO A 133 8.68 -8.10 -12.54
N TYR A 134 7.35 -8.23 -12.66
CA TYR A 134 6.38 -7.32 -12.05
C TYR A 134 5.33 -8.10 -11.27
N GLY A 135 5.17 -7.73 -10.00
CA GLY A 135 4.18 -8.34 -9.14
C GLY A 135 2.75 -7.86 -9.43
N ARG A 136 1.78 -8.60 -8.89
CA ARG A 136 0.35 -8.30 -8.95
C ARG A 136 0.01 -6.89 -8.48
N ILE A 137 0.69 -6.41 -7.44
CA ILE A 137 0.46 -5.06 -6.90
C ILE A 137 0.82 -3.99 -7.94
N THR A 138 1.99 -4.09 -8.57
CA THR A 138 2.44 -3.14 -9.61
C THR A 138 1.46 -3.12 -10.79
N LEU A 139 1.05 -4.29 -11.27
CA LEU A 139 0.08 -4.41 -12.36
C LEU A 139 -1.28 -3.83 -11.98
N HIS A 140 -1.75 -4.06 -10.74
CA HIS A 140 -3.01 -3.51 -10.27
C HIS A 140 -2.96 -1.99 -10.11
N VAL A 141 -1.86 -1.43 -9.62
CA VAL A 141 -1.66 0.03 -9.54
C VAL A 141 -1.72 0.64 -10.94
N PHE A 142 -1.01 0.06 -11.92
CA PHE A 142 -1.09 0.53 -13.31
C PHE A 142 -2.51 0.43 -13.88
N TRP A 143 -3.21 -0.67 -13.61
CA TRP A 143 -4.59 -0.88 -14.05
C TRP A 143 -5.54 0.17 -13.49
N GLU A 144 -5.49 0.43 -12.18
CA GLU A 144 -6.30 1.47 -11.53
C GLU A 144 -5.90 2.87 -11.98
N LEU A 145 -4.62 3.11 -12.29
CA LEU A 145 -4.18 4.38 -12.85
C LEU A 145 -4.85 4.64 -14.21
N ASN A 146 -4.75 3.68 -15.11
CA ASN A 146 -5.25 3.81 -16.47
C ASN A 146 -6.78 3.92 -16.54
N PHE A 147 -7.51 3.11 -15.78
CA PHE A 147 -8.97 3.00 -15.92
C PHE A 147 -9.79 3.83 -14.93
N ASP A 148 -9.23 4.28 -13.81
CA ASP A 148 -9.97 5.09 -12.82
C ASP A 148 -9.26 6.40 -12.48
N PHE A 149 -7.97 6.39 -12.14
CA PHE A 149 -7.29 7.59 -11.67
C PHE A 149 -7.21 8.70 -12.72
N LEU A 150 -6.64 8.40 -13.90
CA LEU A 150 -6.49 9.37 -14.98
C LEU A 150 -7.84 9.97 -15.42
N PRO A 151 -8.88 9.15 -15.70
CA PRO A 151 -10.17 9.66 -16.18
C PRO A 151 -11.10 10.17 -15.08
N ASN A 152 -10.96 9.83 -13.80
CA ASN A 152 -12.00 10.18 -12.81
C ASN A 152 -11.55 11.15 -11.72
N TYR A 153 -10.29 11.60 -11.72
CA TYR A 153 -9.78 12.48 -10.66
C TYR A 153 -9.42 13.89 -11.15
N CYS A 154 -9.58 14.85 -10.24
CA CYS A 154 -9.25 16.25 -10.41
C CYS A 154 -8.22 16.66 -9.38
N TYR A 155 -7.10 17.22 -9.82
CA TYR A 155 -6.04 17.70 -8.94
C TYR A 155 -6.34 19.09 -8.38
N ASN A 156 -6.16 19.27 -7.07
CA ASN A 156 -6.18 20.55 -6.39
C ASN A 156 -4.77 20.90 -5.90
N GLY A 157 -4.10 21.80 -6.64
CA GLY A 157 -2.73 22.23 -6.35
C GLY A 157 -2.54 22.96 -5.02
N SER A 158 -3.58 23.59 -4.47
CA SER A 158 -3.50 24.27 -3.16
C SER A 158 -3.43 23.27 -2.00
N THR A 159 -4.08 22.12 -2.15
CA THR A 159 -4.13 21.07 -1.11
C THR A 159 -3.18 19.90 -1.38
N ASN A 160 -2.59 19.85 -2.58
CA ASN A 160 -1.82 18.72 -3.11
C ASN A 160 -2.61 17.39 -3.02
N ARG A 161 -3.87 17.41 -3.44
CA ARG A 161 -4.76 16.25 -3.40
C ARG A 161 -5.57 16.13 -4.67
N PHE A 162 -5.82 14.89 -5.07
CA PHE A 162 -6.81 14.54 -6.09
C PHE A 162 -8.11 14.16 -5.43
N VAL A 163 -9.22 14.59 -6.01
CA VAL A 163 -10.59 14.21 -5.61
C VAL A 163 -11.34 13.72 -6.84
N ARG A 164 -12.35 12.87 -6.63
CA ARG A 164 -13.18 12.40 -7.76
C ARG A 164 -13.90 13.57 -8.44
N THR A 165 -14.04 13.50 -9.75
CA THR A 165 -14.84 14.45 -10.52
C THR A 165 -16.30 14.43 -10.06
N ALA A 166 -16.95 15.59 -10.02
CA ALA A 166 -18.37 15.70 -9.71
C ALA A 166 -19.26 15.23 -10.88
N ILE A 167 -18.73 15.29 -12.10
CA ILE A 167 -19.42 14.89 -13.33
C ILE A 167 -18.52 13.82 -13.99
N PRO A 168 -18.86 12.53 -13.86
CA PRO A 168 -18.11 11.47 -14.52
C PRO A 168 -18.42 11.49 -16.02
N PHE A 169 -17.37 11.50 -16.84
CA PHE A 169 -17.46 11.36 -18.30
C PHE A 169 -17.02 9.96 -18.76
N THR A 170 -16.54 9.14 -17.83
CA THR A 170 -16.07 7.78 -18.08
C THR A 170 -16.71 6.86 -17.04
N ASP A 171 -17.20 5.70 -17.49
CA ASP A 171 -17.79 4.72 -16.59
C ASP A 171 -16.72 4.13 -15.66
N GLU A 172 -17.09 3.91 -14.39
CA GLU A 172 -16.20 3.23 -13.47
C GLU A 172 -16.00 1.77 -13.91
N PRO A 173 -14.76 1.25 -13.88
CA PRO A 173 -14.51 -0.13 -14.26
C PRO A 173 -15.28 -1.08 -13.33
N GLN A 174 -15.92 -2.09 -13.91
CA GLN A 174 -16.54 -3.15 -13.13
C GLN A 174 -15.46 -3.94 -12.40
N ARG A 175 -15.52 -3.93 -11.07
CA ARG A 175 -14.57 -4.64 -10.20
C ARG A 175 -15.23 -5.88 -9.59
N ASP A 176 -14.57 -7.01 -9.72
CA ASP A 176 -15.01 -8.24 -9.07
C ASP A 176 -14.95 -8.11 -7.55
N LYS A 177 -16.00 -8.57 -6.89
CA LYS A 177 -16.01 -8.60 -5.42
C LYS A 177 -15.07 -9.72 -4.95
N PRO A 178 -14.11 -9.42 -4.06
CA PRO A 178 -13.25 -10.46 -3.51
C PRO A 178 -14.07 -11.47 -2.69
N ALA A 179 -13.60 -12.71 -2.64
CA ALA A 179 -14.21 -13.76 -1.85
C ALA A 179 -14.20 -13.40 -0.35
N SER A 180 -15.27 -13.78 0.35
CA SER A 180 -15.36 -13.59 1.80
C SER A 180 -14.39 -14.54 2.51
N VAL A 181 -13.37 -13.98 3.17
CA VAL A 181 -12.37 -14.73 3.93
C VAL A 181 -12.62 -14.68 5.43
N GLN A 182 -12.07 -15.66 6.16
CA GLN A 182 -12.12 -15.64 7.61
C GLN A 182 -11.34 -14.43 8.19
N PRO A 183 -11.75 -13.89 9.36
CA PRO A 183 -11.21 -12.64 9.90
C PRO A 183 -9.71 -12.67 10.21
N TYR A 184 -9.19 -13.85 10.55
CA TYR A 184 -7.79 -14.06 10.87
C TYR A 184 -6.88 -14.07 9.63
N TYR A 185 -7.43 -14.15 8.42
CA TYR A 185 -6.66 -13.87 7.20
C TYR A 185 -6.50 -12.37 6.92
N LEU A 186 -7.30 -11.51 7.57
CA LEU A 186 -7.20 -10.04 7.50
C LEU A 186 -6.42 -9.49 8.70
N TYR A 187 -7.06 -8.67 9.55
CA TYR A 187 -6.44 -8.02 10.72
C TYR A 187 -6.52 -8.83 12.01
N GLY A 188 -6.99 -10.08 11.94
CA GLY A 188 -7.00 -11.01 13.06
C GLY A 188 -8.38 -11.26 13.64
N SER A 189 -9.10 -10.20 13.97
CA SER A 189 -10.45 -10.31 14.55
C SER A 189 -11.43 -9.38 13.86
N LYS A 190 -12.71 -9.68 14.02
CA LYS A 190 -13.78 -8.94 13.37
C LYS A 190 -13.91 -7.49 13.90
N PRO A 191 -13.77 -7.21 15.22
CA PRO A 191 -13.64 -5.83 15.71
C PRO A 191 -12.41 -5.09 15.19
N LEU A 192 -11.27 -5.78 15.05
CA LEU A 192 -10.06 -5.19 14.47
C LEU A 192 -10.27 -4.86 12.99
N ASN A 193 -10.93 -5.74 12.24
CA ASN A 193 -11.28 -5.46 10.84
C ASN A 193 -12.14 -4.20 10.72
N ILE A 194 -13.22 -4.08 11.53
CA ILE A 194 -14.06 -2.88 11.56
C ILE A 194 -13.22 -1.64 11.90
N ALA A 195 -12.39 -1.72 12.94
CA ALA A 195 -11.55 -0.61 13.39
C ALA A 195 -10.59 -0.13 12.28
N PHE A 196 -9.83 -1.05 11.67
CA PHE A 196 -8.92 -0.71 10.58
C PHE A 196 -9.67 -0.22 9.34
N THR A 197 -10.78 -0.84 8.96
CA THR A 197 -11.63 -0.37 7.86
C THR A 197 -12.14 1.05 8.11
N HIS A 198 -12.51 1.40 9.34
CA HIS A 198 -12.90 2.77 9.69
C HIS A 198 -11.72 3.75 9.63
N ILE A 199 -10.56 3.39 10.20
CA ILE A 199 -9.34 4.22 10.13
C ILE A 199 -8.99 4.51 8.67
N TYR A 200 -9.02 3.48 7.80
CA TYR A 200 -8.69 3.63 6.40
C TYR A 200 -9.80 4.22 5.53
N SER A 201 -11.02 4.31 6.05
CA SER A 201 -12.11 4.97 5.33
C SER A 201 -11.83 6.45 5.06
N VAL A 202 -11.02 7.09 5.91
CA VAL A 202 -10.61 8.50 5.76
C VAL A 202 -9.77 8.73 4.50
N PHE A 203 -9.07 7.70 4.02
CA PHE A 203 -8.23 7.75 2.82
C PHE A 203 -8.99 7.43 1.52
N ARG A 204 -10.31 7.17 1.58
CA ARG A 204 -11.12 6.77 0.42
C ARG A 204 -11.45 7.89 -0.54
N ASN A 205 -11.60 9.09 -0.01
CA ASN A 205 -12.22 10.20 -0.74
C ASN A 205 -11.21 11.10 -1.45
N PHE A 206 -9.91 10.79 -1.35
CA PHE A 206 -8.85 11.56 -2.01
C PHE A 206 -7.64 10.67 -2.31
N VAL A 207 -6.82 11.11 -3.26
CA VAL A 207 -5.45 10.59 -3.47
C VAL A 207 -4.48 11.74 -3.19
N GLY A 208 -3.33 11.46 -2.57
CA GLY A 208 -2.41 12.51 -2.10
C GLY A 208 -1.15 11.93 -1.48
N PRO A 209 -0.32 12.74 -0.80
CA PRO A 209 0.99 12.33 -0.30
C PRO A 209 1.07 10.97 0.42
N PRO A 210 0.15 10.60 1.35
CA PRO A 210 0.21 9.27 1.97
C PRO A 210 0.13 8.15 0.93
N HIS A 211 -0.77 8.27 -0.05
CA HIS A 211 -0.95 7.30 -1.13
C HIS A 211 0.29 7.15 -1.99
N PHE A 212 0.88 8.26 -2.44
CA PHE A 212 2.10 8.24 -3.24
C PHE A 212 3.27 7.60 -2.50
N LYS A 213 3.43 7.87 -1.19
CA LYS A 213 4.47 7.25 -0.37
C LYS A 213 4.32 5.73 -0.31
N THR A 214 3.10 5.23 -0.15
CA THR A 214 2.84 3.79 -0.10
C THR A 214 3.02 3.14 -1.47
N ILE A 215 2.59 3.80 -2.55
CA ILE A 215 2.83 3.34 -3.91
C ILE A 215 4.35 3.23 -4.14
N CYS A 216 5.12 4.22 -3.70
CA CYS A 216 6.58 4.24 -3.83
C CYS A 216 7.23 3.01 -3.16
N ARG A 217 6.90 2.77 -1.89
CA ARG A 217 7.36 1.60 -1.11
C ARG A 217 7.02 0.25 -1.74
N LEU A 218 5.79 0.10 -2.23
CA LEU A 218 5.29 -1.18 -2.72
C LEU A 218 5.78 -1.50 -4.14
N LEU A 219 5.97 -0.48 -4.99
CA LEU A 219 6.45 -0.67 -6.36
C LEU A 219 7.97 -0.75 -6.42
N GLY A 220 8.67 -0.01 -5.54
CA GLY A 220 10.11 0.21 -5.62
C GLY A 220 10.54 0.85 -6.95
N TYR A 221 11.85 0.98 -7.16
CA TYR A 221 12.40 1.60 -8.37
C TYR A 221 11.92 0.95 -9.67
N GLN A 222 11.95 -0.39 -9.72
CA GLN A 222 11.58 -1.13 -10.93
C GLN A 222 10.10 -0.94 -11.27
N GLY A 223 9.20 -0.99 -10.28
CA GLY A 223 7.77 -0.78 -10.52
C GLY A 223 7.46 0.66 -10.94
N ILE A 224 8.10 1.66 -10.30
CA ILE A 224 7.92 3.07 -10.66
C ILE A 224 8.38 3.32 -12.10
N ALA A 225 9.55 2.80 -12.50
CA ALA A 225 10.09 2.97 -13.84
C ALA A 225 9.11 2.49 -14.93
N VAL A 226 8.49 1.33 -14.74
CA VAL A 226 7.55 0.76 -15.70
C VAL A 226 6.23 1.50 -15.73
N VAL A 227 5.71 1.90 -14.57
CA VAL A 227 4.51 2.74 -14.52
C VAL A 227 4.76 4.06 -15.26
N MET A 228 5.92 4.69 -15.08
CA MET A 228 6.29 5.90 -15.82
C MET A 228 6.41 5.66 -17.33
N GLU A 229 7.03 4.55 -17.75
CA GLU A 229 7.16 4.21 -19.17
C GLU A 229 5.79 3.99 -19.83
N GLU A 230 4.89 3.26 -19.17
CA GLU A 230 3.54 3.02 -19.68
C GLU A 230 2.67 4.30 -19.68
N LEU A 231 2.81 5.16 -18.65
CA LEU A 231 2.15 6.47 -18.65
C LEU A 231 2.63 7.35 -19.81
N LEU A 232 3.91 7.32 -20.17
CA LEU A 232 4.43 8.03 -21.34
C LEU A 232 3.83 7.48 -22.65
N LYS A 233 3.61 6.17 -22.76
CA LYS A 233 2.93 5.55 -23.91
C LYS A 233 1.47 6.01 -24.00
N ILE A 234 0.76 6.08 -22.88
CA ILE A 234 -0.62 6.60 -22.80
C ILE A 234 -0.66 8.07 -23.24
N VAL A 235 0.19 8.92 -22.68
CA VAL A 235 0.28 10.35 -23.04
C VAL A 235 0.59 10.50 -24.53
N LYS A 236 1.53 9.73 -25.07
CA LYS A 236 1.84 9.73 -26.50
C LYS A 236 0.64 9.34 -27.35
N SER A 237 -0.09 8.30 -26.96
CA SER A 237 -1.29 7.83 -27.67
C SER A 237 -2.40 8.89 -27.68
N LEU A 238 -2.69 9.52 -26.54
CA LEU A 238 -3.69 10.59 -26.43
C LEU A 238 -3.29 11.82 -27.24
N LEU A 239 -2.02 12.25 -27.15
CA LEU A 239 -1.53 13.43 -27.86
C LEU A 239 -1.52 13.22 -29.38
N GLN A 240 -1.04 12.08 -29.86
CA GLN A 240 -0.92 11.79 -31.30
C GLN A 240 -2.24 11.28 -31.92
N GLY A 241 -3.16 10.78 -31.10
CA GLY A 241 -4.47 10.27 -31.51
C GLY A 241 -5.56 11.32 -31.35
N THR A 242 -6.32 11.20 -30.26
CA THR A 242 -7.56 11.98 -30.03
C THR A 242 -7.31 13.47 -29.96
N ILE A 243 -6.33 13.92 -29.16
CA ILE A 243 -6.07 15.35 -28.97
C ILE A 243 -5.61 15.99 -30.28
N LEU A 244 -4.73 15.35 -31.05
CA LEU A 244 -4.29 15.90 -32.34
C LEU A 244 -5.45 16.04 -33.34
N GLN A 245 -6.36 15.06 -33.37
CA GLN A 245 -7.55 15.13 -34.24
C GLN A 245 -8.44 16.30 -33.83
N TYR A 246 -8.80 16.42 -32.55
CA TYR A 246 -9.60 17.53 -32.05
C TYR A 246 -8.92 18.89 -32.25
N VAL A 247 -7.60 19.00 -32.04
CA VAL A 247 -6.87 20.24 -32.26
C VAL A 247 -6.91 20.66 -33.73
N LYS A 248 -6.76 19.72 -34.67
CA LYS A 248 -6.90 20.03 -36.11
C LYS A 248 -8.30 20.56 -36.44
N THR A 249 -9.34 19.88 -35.95
CA THR A 249 -10.73 20.31 -36.15
C THR A 249 -11.00 21.68 -35.52
N LEU A 250 -10.57 21.90 -34.27
CA LEU A 250 -10.77 23.17 -33.58
C LEU A 250 -10.01 24.33 -34.23
N ILE A 251 -8.84 24.08 -34.83
CA ILE A 251 -8.10 25.10 -35.60
C ILE A 251 -8.87 25.51 -36.85
N GLU A 252 -9.53 24.58 -37.54
CA GLU A 252 -10.36 24.90 -38.71
C GLU A 252 -11.62 25.70 -38.34
N VAL A 253 -12.20 25.44 -37.16
CA VAL A 253 -13.34 26.17 -36.60
C VAL A 253 -12.94 27.53 -36.01
N MET A 254 -11.65 27.71 -35.68
CA MET A 254 -11.15 28.96 -35.08
C MET A 254 -11.20 30.13 -36.09
N PRO A 255 -11.57 31.35 -35.68
CA PRO A 255 -11.55 32.52 -36.56
C PRO A 255 -10.12 32.76 -37.10
N LYS A 256 -10.00 32.89 -38.42
CA LYS A 256 -8.71 33.12 -39.10
C LYS A 256 -7.97 34.35 -38.58
N ILE A 257 -8.70 35.38 -38.16
CA ILE A 257 -8.16 36.61 -37.61
C ILE A 257 -9.04 37.07 -36.45
N CYS A 258 -8.52 37.02 -35.23
CA CYS A 258 -9.15 37.61 -34.05
C CYS A 258 -8.27 38.76 -33.52
N ARG A 259 -8.64 40.00 -33.85
CA ARG A 259 -7.90 41.19 -33.39
C ARG A 259 -8.32 41.55 -31.97
N LEU A 260 -7.37 41.97 -31.14
CA LEU A 260 -7.67 42.49 -29.80
C LEU A 260 -8.32 43.88 -29.93
N PRO A 261 -9.57 44.07 -29.48
CA PRO A 261 -10.22 45.38 -29.52
C PRO A 261 -9.49 46.38 -28.63
N ARG A 262 -9.57 47.66 -28.98
CA ARG A 262 -8.96 48.73 -28.18
C ARG A 262 -9.72 48.93 -26.86
N HIS A 263 -9.04 49.51 -25.88
CA HIS A 263 -9.65 49.82 -24.57
C HIS A 263 -10.86 50.76 -24.67
N GLU A 264 -10.97 51.55 -25.76
CA GLU A 264 -12.08 52.48 -26.03
C GLU A 264 -13.44 51.78 -26.14
N TYR A 265 -13.47 50.47 -26.47
CA TYR A 265 -14.70 49.69 -26.61
C TYR A 265 -15.32 49.27 -25.26
N GLY A 266 -14.57 49.44 -24.14
CA GLY A 266 -15.01 49.03 -22.81
C GLY A 266 -15.09 47.50 -22.61
N SER A 267 -15.10 47.05 -21.35
CA SER A 267 -15.14 45.62 -21.03
C SER A 267 -16.40 44.88 -21.55
N PRO A 268 -17.62 45.48 -21.56
CA PRO A 268 -18.79 44.79 -22.10
C PRO A 268 -18.68 44.57 -23.61
N GLY A 269 -18.23 45.58 -24.36
CA GLY A 269 -18.04 45.48 -25.81
C GLY A 269 -16.94 44.49 -26.21
N ILE A 270 -15.87 44.41 -25.42
CA ILE A 270 -14.80 43.42 -25.60
C ILE A 270 -15.32 41.99 -25.34
N LEU A 271 -16.14 41.80 -24.30
CA LEU A 271 -16.74 40.50 -24.00
C LEU A 271 -17.68 40.05 -25.12
N GLU A 272 -18.56 40.93 -25.61
CA GLU A 272 -19.48 40.63 -26.70
C GLU A 272 -18.73 40.31 -28.00
N PHE A 273 -17.65 41.05 -28.29
CA PHE A 273 -16.75 40.75 -29.40
C PHE A 273 -16.19 39.32 -29.32
N PHE A 274 -15.63 38.91 -28.17
CA PHE A 274 -15.10 37.55 -28.02
C PHE A 274 -16.19 36.49 -28.05
N HIS A 275 -17.38 36.78 -27.51
CA HIS A 275 -18.48 35.84 -27.53
C HIS A 275 -18.96 35.54 -28.97
N HIS A 276 -18.98 36.55 -29.84
CA HIS A 276 -19.30 36.38 -31.25
C HIS A 276 -18.18 35.69 -32.03
N GLN A 277 -16.92 36.12 -31.83
CA GLN A 277 -15.76 35.55 -32.55
C GLN A 277 -15.46 34.09 -32.20
N LEU A 278 -15.75 33.67 -30.96
CA LEU A 278 -15.45 32.33 -30.46
C LEU A 278 -16.72 31.46 -30.34
N LYS A 279 -17.85 31.89 -30.92
CA LYS A 279 -19.14 31.21 -30.78
C LYS A 279 -19.06 29.73 -31.15
N ASP A 280 -18.46 29.41 -32.30
CA ASP A 280 -18.38 28.04 -32.80
C ASP A 280 -17.51 27.13 -31.91
N ILE A 281 -16.56 27.69 -31.17
CA ILE A 281 -15.77 26.97 -30.16
C ILE A 281 -16.58 26.76 -28.89
N ILE A 282 -17.32 27.78 -28.43
CA ILE A 282 -18.15 27.71 -27.22
C ILE A 282 -19.30 26.72 -27.38
N GLU A 283 -19.89 26.65 -28.57
CA GLU A 283 -21.00 25.75 -28.91
C GLU A 283 -20.53 24.34 -29.34
N TYR A 284 -19.22 24.09 -29.39
CA TYR A 284 -18.68 22.78 -29.74
C TYR A 284 -19.06 21.73 -28.68
N ALA A 285 -19.95 20.80 -29.04
CA ALA A 285 -20.58 19.86 -28.11
C ALA A 285 -19.57 18.98 -27.36
N GLU A 286 -18.52 18.55 -28.05
CA GLU A 286 -17.52 17.59 -27.53
C GLU A 286 -16.36 18.27 -26.80
N LEU A 287 -16.38 19.61 -26.65
CA LEU A 287 -15.28 20.37 -26.04
C LEU A 287 -15.01 19.92 -24.60
N LYS A 288 -16.08 19.70 -23.83
CA LYS A 288 -15.97 19.32 -22.41
C LYS A 288 -15.82 17.81 -22.22
N THR A 289 -16.58 17.02 -22.98
CA THR A 289 -16.65 15.56 -22.82
C THR A 289 -15.42 14.85 -23.32
N ASP A 290 -14.78 15.36 -24.38
CA ASP A 290 -13.69 14.65 -25.06
C ASP A 290 -12.39 15.44 -25.02
N VAL A 291 -12.42 16.74 -25.38
CA VAL A 291 -11.19 17.55 -25.45
C VAL A 291 -10.63 17.83 -24.05
N PHE A 292 -11.44 18.41 -23.16
CA PHE A 292 -11.01 18.67 -21.78
C PHE A 292 -10.78 17.40 -20.97
N GLN A 293 -11.54 16.34 -21.25
CA GLN A 293 -11.32 15.01 -20.71
C GLN A 293 -9.94 14.46 -21.05
N SER A 294 -9.60 14.41 -22.35
CA SER A 294 -8.30 13.93 -22.82
C SER A 294 -7.14 14.76 -22.27
N LEU A 295 -7.29 16.09 -22.22
CA LEU A 295 -6.29 16.98 -21.63
C LEU A 295 -6.12 16.76 -20.12
N ARG A 296 -7.21 16.48 -19.40
CA ARG A 296 -7.14 16.17 -17.97
C ARG A 296 -6.41 14.86 -17.72
N GLU A 297 -6.66 13.83 -18.52
CA GLU A 297 -5.94 12.54 -18.42
C GLU A 297 -4.44 12.72 -18.63
N VAL A 298 -4.04 13.47 -19.66
CA VAL A 298 -2.63 13.83 -19.88
C VAL A 298 -2.05 14.62 -18.70
N GLY A 299 -2.78 15.61 -18.20
CA GLY A 299 -2.37 16.41 -17.05
C GLY A 299 -2.20 15.56 -15.78
N ASN A 300 -3.13 14.66 -15.51
CA ASN A 300 -3.09 13.73 -14.37
C ASN A 300 -1.90 12.76 -14.48
N ALA A 301 -1.57 12.28 -15.68
CA ALA A 301 -0.41 11.41 -15.89
C ALA A 301 0.91 12.14 -15.59
N ILE A 302 1.05 13.39 -16.06
CA ILE A 302 2.23 14.21 -15.77
C ILE A 302 2.34 14.53 -14.28
N LEU A 303 1.22 14.89 -13.64
CA LEU A 303 1.17 15.15 -12.20
C LEU A 303 1.49 13.90 -11.38
N PHE A 304 1.06 12.72 -11.83
CA PHE A 304 1.42 11.47 -11.17
C PHE A 304 2.95 11.26 -11.18
N CYS A 305 3.59 11.42 -12.34
CA CYS A 305 5.05 11.34 -12.47
C CYS A 305 5.78 12.32 -11.55
N LEU A 306 5.32 13.58 -11.49
CA LEU A 306 5.91 14.59 -10.61
C LEU A 306 5.76 14.21 -9.12
N LEU A 307 4.58 13.77 -8.70
CA LEU A 307 4.28 13.51 -7.29
C LEU A 307 4.90 12.20 -6.80
N ILE A 308 5.01 11.18 -7.66
CA ILE A 308 5.69 9.93 -7.29
C ILE A 308 7.20 10.13 -7.16
N GLU A 309 7.81 10.97 -8.01
CA GLU A 309 9.22 11.35 -7.88
C GLU A 309 9.48 12.09 -6.57
N GLN A 310 8.63 13.06 -6.22
CA GLN A 310 8.73 13.75 -4.92
C GLN A 310 8.60 12.79 -3.72
N ALA A 311 7.70 11.80 -3.81
CA ALA A 311 7.55 10.78 -2.77
C ALA A 311 8.80 9.89 -2.68
N LEU A 312 9.38 9.51 -3.82
CA LEU A 312 10.62 8.73 -3.89
C LEU A 312 11.78 9.47 -3.25
N SER A 313 11.98 10.76 -3.58
CA SER A 313 13.04 11.56 -2.96
C SER A 313 12.89 11.68 -1.44
N GLN A 314 11.65 11.78 -0.94
CA GLN A 314 11.41 11.81 0.51
C GLN A 314 11.76 10.47 1.18
N GLU A 315 11.51 9.35 0.49
CA GLU A 315 11.85 8.02 0.97
C GLU A 315 13.37 7.79 1.00
N GLU A 316 14.05 8.13 -0.09
CA GLU A 316 15.51 8.04 -0.20
C GLU A 316 16.24 8.87 0.87
N VAL A 317 15.77 10.09 1.11
CA VAL A 317 16.36 10.93 2.17
C VAL A 317 16.16 10.28 3.55
N CYS A 318 15.02 9.65 3.80
CA CYS A 318 14.81 8.94 5.07
C CYS A 318 15.77 7.75 5.20
N ASP A 319 16.01 7.00 4.12
CA ASP A 319 16.94 5.88 4.12
C ASP A 319 18.39 6.35 4.32
N LEU A 320 18.79 7.43 3.66
CA LEU A 320 20.12 8.05 3.83
C LEU A 320 20.34 8.54 5.26
N LEU A 321 19.31 9.10 5.92
CA LEU A 321 19.41 9.53 7.31
C LEU A 321 19.61 8.35 8.27
N HIS A 322 18.99 7.19 8.02
CA HIS A 322 19.22 5.98 8.81
C HIS A 322 20.57 5.32 8.49
N ALA A 323 21.06 5.44 7.26
CA ALA A 323 22.35 4.93 6.83
C ALA A 323 23.54 5.79 7.32
N ALA A 324 23.31 7.09 7.54
CA ALA A 324 24.35 8.07 7.88
C ALA A 324 25.30 7.64 9.02
N PRO A 325 24.83 7.09 10.16
CA PRO A 325 25.73 6.65 11.25
C PRO A 325 26.69 5.53 10.83
N PHE A 326 26.27 4.66 9.91
CA PHE A 326 27.04 3.50 9.46
C PHE A 326 28.00 3.84 8.32
N GLN A 327 27.78 4.97 7.65
CA GLN A 327 28.59 5.51 6.55
C GLN A 327 29.51 6.67 7.00
N ASN A 328 29.64 6.88 8.32
CA ASN A 328 30.46 7.95 8.90
C ASN A 328 30.03 9.37 8.47
N ILE A 329 28.73 9.58 8.25
CA ILE A 329 28.16 10.90 7.94
C ILE A 329 27.66 11.51 9.26
N LEU A 330 28.30 12.59 9.70
CA LEU A 330 27.98 13.27 10.95
C LEU A 330 27.39 14.67 10.70
N PRO A 331 26.34 15.07 11.44
CA PRO A 331 25.79 16.41 11.33
C PRO A 331 26.77 17.46 11.90
N ARG A 332 26.62 18.70 11.44
CA ARG A 332 27.40 19.82 11.96
C ARG A 332 27.13 20.02 13.46
N VAL A 333 28.19 20.04 14.26
CA VAL A 333 28.12 20.15 15.72
C VAL A 333 28.20 21.62 16.15
N TYR A 334 27.49 21.96 17.22
CA TYR A 334 27.64 23.24 17.89
C TYR A 334 29.06 23.41 18.47
N ILE A 335 29.65 24.59 18.26
CA ILE A 335 31.01 24.95 18.69
C ILE A 335 30.91 26.02 19.77
N LYS A 336 31.60 25.82 20.90
CA LYS A 336 31.74 26.86 21.94
C LYS A 336 32.85 27.84 21.58
N GLU A 337 32.80 29.07 22.10
CA GLU A 337 33.88 30.05 21.91
C GLU A 337 35.25 29.47 22.27
N GLY A 338 36.22 29.63 21.36
CA GLY A 338 37.58 29.11 21.51
C GLY A 338 37.82 27.69 20.95
N GLU A 339 36.79 26.96 20.54
CA GLU A 339 36.94 25.63 19.92
C GLU A 339 37.01 25.70 18.38
N ARG A 340 37.83 24.83 17.78
CA ARG A 340 37.87 24.65 16.31
C ARG A 340 36.95 23.52 15.87
N LEU A 341 36.14 23.76 14.84
CA LEU A 341 35.20 22.78 14.27
C LEU A 341 35.89 21.45 13.95
N GLU A 342 37.04 21.51 13.27
CA GLU A 342 37.78 20.33 12.80
C GLU A 342 38.18 19.39 13.95
N VAL A 343 38.65 19.96 15.06
CA VAL A 343 39.08 19.17 16.23
C VAL A 343 37.88 18.47 16.87
N ARG A 344 36.75 19.16 16.94
CA ARG A 344 35.52 18.62 17.51
C ARG A 344 34.88 17.57 16.62
N MET A 345 34.88 17.76 15.29
CA MET A 345 34.43 16.76 14.33
C MET A 345 35.30 15.50 14.38
N LYS A 346 36.65 15.62 14.39
CA LYS A 346 37.56 14.47 14.52
C LYS A 346 37.36 13.67 15.81
N ARG A 347 37.09 14.34 16.94
CA ARG A 347 36.74 13.66 18.20
C ARG A 347 35.41 12.90 18.09
N LEU A 348 34.44 13.45 17.36
CA LEU A 348 33.14 12.82 17.15
C LEU A 348 33.23 11.63 16.18
N GLU A 349 34.03 11.76 15.13
CA GLU A 349 34.39 10.64 14.23
C GLU A 349 35.04 9.52 15.02
N ALA A 350 36.03 9.81 15.88
CA ALA A 350 36.66 8.80 16.73
C ALA A 350 35.65 8.11 17.68
N LYS A 351 34.65 8.85 18.18
CA LYS A 351 33.58 8.31 19.02
C LYS A 351 32.69 7.32 18.26
N TYR A 352 32.34 7.62 17.02
CA TYR A 352 31.44 6.80 16.19
C TYR A 352 32.15 5.85 15.22
N ALA A 353 33.48 5.84 15.21
CA ALA A 353 34.28 4.90 14.42
C ALA A 353 33.85 3.42 14.56
N PRO A 354 33.40 2.91 15.74
CA PRO A 354 32.92 1.53 15.86
C PRO A 354 31.63 1.24 15.08
N LEU A 355 30.86 2.26 14.69
CA LEU A 355 29.63 2.11 13.92
C LEU A 355 29.89 2.09 12.40
N HIS A 356 31.09 2.49 11.97
CA HIS A 356 31.43 2.55 10.55
C HIS A 356 31.55 1.12 9.98
N LEU A 357 30.57 0.74 9.17
CA LEU A 357 30.34 -0.67 8.83
C LEU A 357 31.43 -1.25 7.92
N VAL A 358 31.81 -0.53 6.86
CA VAL A 358 32.77 -1.05 5.86
C VAL A 358 34.14 -1.34 6.49
N PRO A 359 34.81 -0.41 7.22
CA PRO A 359 36.09 -0.71 7.84
C PRO A 359 36.00 -1.79 8.93
N LEU A 360 34.84 -1.93 9.59
CA LEU A 360 34.63 -2.98 10.57
C LEU A 360 34.60 -4.36 9.91
N ILE A 361 33.91 -4.48 8.78
CA ILE A 361 33.86 -5.70 7.95
C ILE A 361 35.23 -5.97 7.33
N GLU A 362 35.95 -4.96 6.83
CA GLU A 362 37.30 -5.15 6.31
C GLU A 362 38.27 -5.69 7.38
N ARG A 363 38.07 -5.32 8.65
CA ARG A 363 38.93 -5.76 9.76
C ARG A 363 38.58 -7.15 10.28
N LEU A 364 37.30 -7.52 10.30
CA LEU A 364 36.80 -8.71 11.02
C LEU A 364 36.02 -9.69 10.15
N GLY A 365 35.64 -9.28 8.95
CA GLY A 365 34.81 -10.04 8.02
C GLY A 365 35.60 -10.99 7.14
N THR A 366 34.87 -11.92 6.53
CA THR A 366 35.39 -12.83 5.52
C THR A 366 35.24 -12.22 4.12
N PRO A 367 36.07 -12.62 3.13
CA PRO A 367 35.94 -12.18 1.74
C PRO A 367 34.76 -12.82 0.98
N GLN A 368 33.99 -13.71 1.63
CA GLN A 368 32.72 -14.25 1.15
C GLN A 368 31.57 -13.37 1.67
#